data_AF-A0A7S2NII6-F1
#
_entry.id   AF-A0A7S2NII6-F1
#
_cell.length_a   1.000
_cell.length_b   1.000
_cell.length_c   1.000
_cell.angle_alpha   90.00
_cell.angle_beta   90.00
_cell.angle_gamma   90.00
#
_symmetry.space_group_name_H-M   'P 1'
#
loop_
_entity.id
_entity.type
_entity.pdbx_description
1 polymer ?
#
loop_
_entity_poly.entity_id
_entity_poly.type
_entity_poly.pdbx_seq_one_letter_code
_entity_poly.pdbx_strand_id
1 'polypeptide(L)'
;ICRPRAERSSPSWNRRIAGLPAAARSADMVAFSDEAFSAKAWVNAALAEDDSAARNSSQMRLSVLLTKLQLSAADVNDEVGRRSAELASMAPVVSRELGLVREQASAVRVELSALLAEVGALETRSEASVSLLREALHVRERFAAALRTLQQAERVAGLMRTVESSFARGDPSASASGVAQLDSALEALGPEQLQTLFPEAAERVAALREQVLDRLRPELLEVVRGHDSAALLRLRSLFGGLGRAEVVRECYMQCQQGPIFQTWNAARRAPDVGEAL
;
A
#
# COMPACT_ATOMS: atom_id res chain seq x y z
N ILE A 1 -39.32 -11.89 3.18
CA ILE A 1 -38.34 -12.71 2.44
C ILE A 1 -38.33 -14.08 3.08
N CYS A 2 -39.24 -14.94 2.63
CA CYS A 2 -39.38 -16.31 3.09
C CYS A 2 -38.65 -17.21 2.09
N ARG A 3 -37.70 -18.03 2.54
CA ARG A 3 -37.24 -19.22 1.80
C ARG A 3 -37.59 -20.46 2.61
N PRO A 4 -38.18 -21.50 2.00
CA PRO A 4 -38.54 -22.72 2.70
C PRO A 4 -37.34 -23.67 2.81
N ARG A 5 -37.21 -24.28 3.99
CA ARG A 5 -36.26 -25.32 4.34
C ARG A 5 -36.70 -26.63 3.69
N ALA A 6 -36.11 -26.96 2.54
CA ALA A 6 -36.18 -28.29 1.96
C ALA A 6 -35.20 -29.24 2.68
N GLU A 7 -35.47 -30.54 2.53
CA GLU A 7 -34.68 -31.70 2.99
C GLU A 7 -34.89 -32.15 4.43
N ARG A 8 -36.04 -32.82 4.61
CA ARG A 8 -36.15 -33.94 5.55
C ARG A 8 -35.14 -35.00 5.13
N SER A 9 -33.99 -35.01 5.78
CA SER A 9 -33.05 -36.13 5.72
C SER A 9 -33.75 -37.37 6.27
N SER A 10 -33.97 -38.36 5.41
CA SER A 10 -34.45 -39.70 5.77
C SER A 10 -33.57 -40.27 6.89
N PRO A 11 -34.14 -41.03 7.85
CA PRO A 11 -33.36 -41.60 8.95
C PRO A 11 -32.30 -42.56 8.39
N SER A 12 -31.04 -42.24 8.65
CA SER A 12 -29.83 -42.97 8.22
C SER A 12 -29.66 -44.36 8.85
N TRP A 13 -30.69 -44.88 9.52
CA TRP A 13 -30.72 -46.20 10.15
C TRP A 13 -30.61 -47.34 9.12
N ASN A 14 -31.20 -47.19 7.94
CA ASN A 14 -31.19 -48.23 6.89
C ASN A 14 -29.79 -48.50 6.30
N ARG A 15 -28.83 -47.58 6.47
CA ARG A 15 -27.48 -47.74 5.90
C ARG A 15 -26.47 -48.39 6.86
N ARG A 16 -26.73 -48.44 8.17
CA ARG A 16 -25.80 -49.03 9.16
C ARG A 16 -26.05 -50.50 9.46
N ILE A 17 -27.17 -51.07 8.99
CA ILE A 17 -27.40 -52.52 9.05
C ILE A 17 -26.56 -53.27 7.99
N ALA A 18 -25.89 -52.57 7.06
CA ALA A 18 -25.09 -53.18 6.00
C ALA A 18 -23.72 -53.76 6.44
N GLY A 19 -23.28 -53.56 7.69
CA GLY A 19 -21.92 -53.89 8.13
C GLY A 19 -21.75 -55.13 9.02
N LEU A 20 -22.51 -56.20 8.81
CA LEU A 20 -22.40 -57.44 9.63
C LEU A 20 -22.31 -58.69 8.75
N PRO A 21 -21.50 -59.70 9.16
CA PRO A 21 -21.09 -60.82 8.32
C PRO A 21 -22.27 -61.62 7.75
N ALA A 22 -22.16 -61.93 6.45
CA ALA A 22 -23.24 -62.27 5.52
C ALA A 22 -23.72 -63.74 5.55
N ALA A 23 -23.44 -64.51 6.59
CA ALA A 23 -23.68 -65.96 6.54
C ALA A 23 -25.09 -66.43 6.94
N ALA A 24 -25.98 -65.55 7.44
CA ALA A 24 -27.33 -65.96 7.85
C ALA A 24 -28.38 -64.83 7.81
N ARG A 25 -28.33 -63.92 6.83
CA ARG A 25 -29.53 -63.15 6.50
C ARG A 25 -30.38 -64.00 5.57
N SER A 26 -31.28 -64.81 6.14
CA SER A 26 -32.30 -65.50 5.33
C SER A 26 -33.10 -64.44 4.57
N ALA A 27 -33.36 -64.68 3.29
CA ALA A 27 -34.19 -63.80 2.44
C ALA A 27 -35.57 -63.49 3.08
N ASP A 28 -36.02 -64.37 3.96
CA ASP A 28 -37.23 -64.23 4.78
C ASP A 28 -37.23 -63.00 5.69
N MET A 29 -36.09 -62.64 6.30
CA MET A 29 -36.05 -61.53 7.25
C MET A 29 -36.21 -60.17 6.56
N VAL A 30 -35.82 -60.06 5.28
CA VAL A 30 -36.07 -58.87 4.45
C VAL A 30 -37.54 -58.80 4.03
N ALA A 31 -38.15 -59.95 3.70
CA ALA A 31 -39.57 -60.03 3.37
C ALA A 31 -40.49 -59.71 4.55
N PHE A 32 -40.11 -60.08 5.79
CA PHE A 32 -40.86 -59.77 7.01
C PHE A 32 -40.85 -58.29 7.40
N SER A 33 -39.87 -57.53 6.91
CA SER A 33 -39.74 -56.09 7.16
C SER A 33 -40.47 -55.21 6.13
N ASP A 34 -41.18 -55.79 5.16
CA ASP A 34 -41.98 -55.06 4.18
C ASP A 34 -43.40 -54.75 4.71
N GLU A 35 -43.89 -53.52 4.51
CA GLU A 35 -45.23 -53.10 4.93
C GLU A 35 -46.36 -53.84 4.17
N ALA A 36 -46.06 -54.39 2.98
CA ALA A 36 -46.99 -55.17 2.18
C ALA A 36 -46.94 -56.70 2.46
N PHE A 37 -46.25 -57.13 3.52
CA PHE A 37 -46.04 -58.55 3.80
C PHE A 37 -47.35 -59.32 4.04
N SER A 38 -47.56 -60.39 3.27
CA SER A 38 -48.69 -61.30 3.44
C SER A 38 -48.20 -62.67 3.93
N ALA A 39 -48.44 -62.96 5.21
CA ALA A 39 -48.06 -64.23 5.84
C ALA A 39 -48.61 -65.45 5.09
N LYS A 40 -49.84 -65.37 4.56
CA LYS A 40 -50.48 -66.45 3.80
C LYS A 40 -49.77 -66.70 2.47
N ALA A 41 -49.40 -65.64 1.74
CA ALA A 41 -48.70 -65.77 0.46
C ALA A 41 -47.28 -66.31 0.66
N TRP A 42 -46.59 -65.85 1.71
CA TRP A 42 -45.24 -66.32 2.06
C TRP A 42 -45.22 -67.79 2.50
N VAL A 43 -46.13 -68.22 3.39
CA VAL A 43 -46.21 -69.64 3.80
C VAL A 43 -46.49 -70.55 2.60
N ASN A 44 -47.40 -70.13 1.71
CA ASN A 44 -47.72 -70.90 0.51
C ASN A 44 -46.53 -70.97 -0.47
N ALA A 45 -45.74 -69.90 -0.61
CA ALA A 45 -44.53 -69.89 -1.43
C ALA A 45 -43.40 -70.74 -0.81
N ALA A 46 -43.17 -70.61 0.50
CA ALA A 46 -42.15 -71.37 1.23
C ALA A 46 -42.43 -72.89 1.24
N LEU A 47 -43.71 -73.29 1.23
CA LEU A 47 -44.11 -74.69 1.09
C LEU A 47 -44.00 -75.22 -0.34
N ALA A 48 -43.99 -74.34 -1.35
CA ALA A 48 -43.90 -74.68 -2.78
C ALA A 48 -42.44 -74.76 -3.29
N GLU A 49 -41.51 -73.98 -2.73
CA GLU A 49 -40.08 -74.03 -3.11
C GLU A 49 -39.39 -75.36 -2.72
N ASP A 50 -39.90 -76.09 -1.73
CA ASP A 50 -39.32 -77.33 -1.20
C ASP A 50 -39.83 -78.63 -1.89
N ASP A 51 -40.44 -78.51 -3.09
CA ASP A 51 -41.12 -79.59 -3.83
C ASP A 51 -40.18 -80.72 -4.35
N SER A 52 -38.87 -80.64 -4.11
CA SER A 52 -37.90 -81.67 -4.53
C SER A 52 -37.84 -82.92 -3.62
N ALA A 53 -38.54 -82.93 -2.48
CA ALA A 53 -38.55 -84.05 -1.52
C ALA A 53 -39.97 -84.64 -1.32
N ALA A 54 -40.53 -85.23 -2.37
CA ALA A 54 -41.89 -85.80 -2.44
C ALA A 54 -42.19 -87.05 -1.57
N ARG A 55 -41.58 -87.20 -0.38
CA ARG A 55 -41.85 -88.35 0.53
C ARG A 55 -42.17 -87.99 1.98
N ASN A 56 -42.13 -86.71 2.36
CA ASN A 56 -42.44 -86.28 3.72
C ASN A 56 -43.89 -85.76 3.83
N SER A 57 -44.63 -86.19 4.85
CA SER A 57 -46.01 -85.71 5.09
C SER A 57 -46.03 -84.19 5.23
N SER A 58 -47.10 -83.53 4.76
CA SER A 58 -47.28 -82.06 4.87
C SER A 58 -47.07 -81.53 6.29
N GLN A 59 -47.41 -82.35 7.29
CA GLN A 59 -47.20 -82.08 8.70
C GLN A 59 -45.71 -81.96 9.08
N MET A 60 -44.84 -82.78 8.50
CA MET A 60 -43.39 -82.71 8.74
C MET A 60 -42.80 -81.41 8.17
N ARG A 61 -43.25 -80.96 6.99
CA ARG A 61 -42.81 -79.69 6.39
C ARG A 61 -43.26 -78.47 7.19
N LEU A 62 -44.51 -78.45 7.62
CA LEU A 62 -45.04 -77.40 8.52
C LEU A 62 -44.28 -77.36 9.85
N SER A 63 -43.92 -78.52 10.41
CA SER A 63 -43.09 -78.60 11.61
C SER A 63 -41.70 -77.99 11.38
N VAL A 64 -41.04 -78.30 10.26
CA VAL A 64 -39.71 -77.75 9.92
C VAL A 64 -39.77 -76.23 9.74
N LEU A 65 -40.77 -75.72 9.01
CA LEU A 65 -40.96 -74.28 8.81
C LEU A 65 -41.26 -73.57 10.13
N LEU A 66 -42.11 -74.15 10.98
CA LEU A 66 -42.39 -73.65 12.33
C LEU A 66 -41.11 -73.57 13.17
N THR A 67 -40.30 -74.63 13.19
CA THR A 67 -39.03 -74.64 13.92
C THR A 67 -38.05 -73.60 13.37
N LYS A 68 -37.96 -73.43 12.04
CA LYS A 68 -37.13 -72.37 11.42
C LYS A 68 -37.59 -70.96 11.84
N LEU A 69 -38.89 -70.70 11.83
CA LEU A 69 -39.44 -69.41 12.30
C LEU A 69 -39.20 -69.19 13.79
N GLN A 70 -39.34 -70.22 14.61
CA GLN A 70 -39.08 -70.15 16.05
C GLN A 70 -37.61 -69.85 16.34
N LEU A 71 -36.68 -70.50 15.63
CA LEU A 71 -35.24 -70.22 15.74
C LEU A 71 -34.93 -68.80 15.26
N SER A 72 -35.49 -68.37 14.12
CA SER A 72 -35.30 -67.00 13.62
C SER A 72 -35.86 -65.94 14.59
N ALA A 73 -36.99 -66.20 15.23
CA ALA A 73 -37.56 -65.31 16.24
C ALA A 73 -36.68 -65.24 17.49
N ALA A 74 -36.11 -66.39 17.92
CA ALA A 74 -35.16 -66.44 19.02
C ALA A 74 -33.86 -65.68 18.68
N ASP A 75 -33.30 -65.87 17.48
CA ASP A 75 -32.09 -65.19 17.01
C ASP A 75 -32.29 -63.66 16.95
N VAL A 76 -33.44 -63.20 16.45
CA VAL A 76 -33.77 -61.76 16.43
C VAL A 76 -33.91 -61.21 17.84
N ASN A 77 -34.58 -61.94 18.74
CA ASN A 77 -34.73 -61.51 20.13
C ASN A 77 -33.37 -61.43 20.84
N ASP A 78 -32.50 -62.41 20.63
CA ASP A 78 -31.16 -62.43 21.21
C ASP A 78 -30.27 -61.31 20.66
N GLU A 79 -30.31 -61.05 19.34
CA GLU A 79 -29.54 -59.96 18.75
C GLU A 79 -30.07 -58.58 19.16
N VAL A 80 -31.38 -58.41 19.28
CA VAL A 80 -31.99 -57.18 19.83
C VAL A 80 -31.58 -57.02 21.29
N GLY A 81 -31.64 -58.09 22.10
CA GLY A 81 -31.22 -58.07 23.50
C GLY A 81 -29.75 -57.69 23.65
N ARG A 82 -28.87 -58.32 22.87
CA ARG A 82 -27.42 -58.05 22.84
C ARG A 82 -27.14 -56.60 22.46
N ARG A 83 -27.75 -56.08 21.39
CA ARG A 83 -27.55 -54.69 20.96
C ARG A 83 -28.15 -53.69 21.93
N SER A 84 -29.29 -54.01 22.55
CA SER A 84 -29.90 -53.14 23.54
C SER A 84 -29.01 -53.04 24.78
N ALA A 85 -28.42 -54.15 25.22
CA ALA A 85 -27.46 -54.17 26.32
C ALA A 85 -26.17 -53.40 25.96
N GLU A 86 -25.66 -53.58 24.74
CA GLU A 86 -24.50 -52.85 24.22
C GLU A 86 -24.76 -51.33 24.20
N LEU A 87 -25.89 -50.90 23.61
CA LEU A 87 -26.30 -49.49 23.59
C LEU A 87 -26.52 -48.92 25.00
N ALA A 88 -27.16 -49.68 25.89
CA ALA A 88 -27.37 -49.27 27.27
C ALA A 88 -26.04 -49.08 28.02
N SER A 89 -25.03 -49.90 27.73
CA SER A 89 -23.70 -49.76 28.31
C SER A 89 -22.89 -48.58 27.74
N MET A 90 -23.07 -48.26 26.45
CA MET A 90 -22.36 -47.16 25.79
C MET A 90 -22.96 -45.79 26.07
N ALA A 91 -24.29 -45.69 26.24
CA ALA A 91 -24.99 -44.44 26.48
C ALA A 91 -24.39 -43.56 27.60
N PRO A 92 -24.06 -44.07 28.80
CA PRO A 92 -23.45 -43.25 29.85
C PRO A 92 -22.03 -42.76 29.48
N VAL A 93 -21.25 -43.57 28.75
CA VAL A 93 -19.90 -43.19 28.30
C VAL A 93 -19.99 -42.03 27.31
N VAL A 94 -20.84 -42.15 26.28
CA VAL A 94 -21.04 -41.09 25.29
C VAL A 94 -21.59 -39.83 25.94
N SER A 95 -22.52 -39.96 26.89
CA SER A 95 -23.05 -38.81 27.65
C SER A 95 -21.95 -38.08 28.42
N ARG A 96 -21.05 -38.82 29.08
CA ARG A 96 -19.90 -38.25 29.79
C ARG A 96 -18.94 -37.55 28.82
N GLU A 97 -18.60 -38.18 27.70
CA GLU A 97 -17.72 -37.59 26.69
C GLU A 97 -18.30 -36.30 26.10
N LEU A 98 -19.60 -36.28 25.77
CA LEU A 98 -20.29 -35.07 25.33
C LEU A 98 -20.29 -33.97 26.39
N GLY A 99 -20.41 -34.34 27.66
CA GLY A 99 -20.25 -33.41 28.79
C GLY A 99 -18.87 -32.77 28.82
N LEU A 100 -17.81 -33.57 28.72
CA LEU A 100 -16.42 -33.10 28.69
C LEU A 100 -16.15 -32.18 27.49
N VAL A 101 -16.61 -32.57 26.29
CA VAL A 101 -16.47 -31.74 25.08
C VAL A 101 -17.20 -30.41 25.24
N ARG A 102 -18.39 -30.42 25.86
CA ARG A 102 -19.15 -29.19 26.14
C ARG A 102 -18.40 -28.27 27.10
N GLU A 103 -17.83 -28.81 28.16
CA GLU A 103 -17.01 -28.05 29.11
C GLU A 103 -15.78 -27.44 28.43
N GLN A 104 -15.05 -28.23 27.65
CA GLN A 104 -13.90 -27.75 26.87
C GLN A 104 -14.29 -26.66 25.88
N ALA A 105 -15.37 -26.84 25.12
CA ALA A 105 -15.87 -25.84 24.19
C ALA A 105 -16.28 -24.55 24.91
N SER A 106 -16.85 -24.66 26.11
CA SER A 106 -17.19 -23.49 26.93
C SER A 106 -15.95 -22.76 27.45
N ALA A 107 -14.92 -23.48 27.87
CA ALA A 107 -13.64 -22.91 28.30
C ALA A 107 -12.97 -22.15 27.15
N VAL A 108 -12.86 -22.78 25.97
CA VAL A 108 -12.31 -22.15 24.76
C VAL A 108 -13.12 -20.90 24.38
N ARG A 109 -14.45 -20.92 24.51
CA ARG A 109 -15.27 -19.74 24.24
C ARG A 109 -14.98 -18.59 25.19
N VAL A 110 -14.75 -18.88 26.48
CA VAL A 110 -14.37 -17.87 27.48
C VAL A 110 -12.99 -17.31 27.15
N GLU A 111 -12.01 -18.15 26.87
CA GLU A 111 -10.65 -17.72 26.47
C GLU A 111 -10.67 -16.86 25.20
N LEU A 112 -11.43 -17.28 24.17
CA LEU A 112 -11.60 -16.50 22.94
C LEU A 112 -12.21 -15.13 23.23
N SER A 113 -13.21 -15.06 24.11
CA SER A 113 -13.82 -13.79 24.48
C SER A 113 -12.86 -12.85 25.22
N ALA A 114 -11.98 -13.40 26.06
CA ALA A 114 -10.92 -12.64 26.71
C ALA A 114 -9.89 -12.12 25.71
N LEU A 115 -9.42 -12.97 24.79
CA LEU A 115 -8.50 -12.57 23.73
C LEU A 115 -9.10 -11.49 22.81
N LEU A 116 -10.38 -11.60 22.46
CA LEU A 116 -11.06 -10.57 21.67
C LEU A 116 -11.13 -9.23 22.42
N ALA A 117 -11.35 -9.25 23.74
CA ALA A 117 -11.32 -8.04 24.55
C ALA A 117 -9.91 -7.43 24.63
N GLU A 118 -8.87 -8.25 24.77
CA GLU A 118 -7.47 -7.80 24.75
C GLU A 118 -7.09 -7.19 23.40
N VAL A 119 -7.52 -7.78 22.29
CA VAL A 119 -7.29 -7.24 20.94
C VAL A 119 -7.99 -5.88 20.80
N GLY A 120 -9.24 -5.73 21.23
CA GLY A 120 -9.92 -4.43 21.20
C GLY A 120 -9.22 -3.37 22.07
N ALA A 121 -8.71 -3.76 23.24
CA ALA A 121 -7.89 -2.87 24.09
C ALA A 121 -6.55 -2.50 23.41
N LEU A 122 -5.95 -3.44 22.68
CA LEU A 122 -4.72 -3.19 21.93
C LEU A 122 -4.97 -2.26 20.74
N GLU A 123 -6.07 -2.45 20.00
CA GLU A 123 -6.47 -1.60 18.88
C GLU A 123 -6.69 -0.16 19.34
N THR A 124 -7.45 0.05 20.42
CA THR A 124 -7.68 1.40 20.97
C THR A 124 -6.39 2.07 21.46
N ARG A 125 -5.51 1.32 22.14
CA ARG A 125 -4.19 1.83 22.54
C ARG A 125 -3.29 2.12 21.34
N SER A 126 -3.35 1.29 20.31
CA SER A 126 -2.60 1.48 19.07
C SER A 126 -3.11 2.71 18.32
N GLU A 127 -4.41 2.94 18.27
CA GLU A 127 -4.99 4.14 17.66
C GLU A 127 -4.51 5.41 18.35
N ALA A 128 -4.52 5.45 19.69
CA ALA A 128 -3.98 6.56 20.47
C ALA A 128 -2.46 6.75 20.26
N SER A 129 -1.72 5.66 20.09
CA SER A 129 -0.28 5.75 19.81
C SER A 129 -0.01 6.25 18.39
N VAL A 130 -0.80 5.81 17.41
CA VAL A 130 -0.71 6.24 16.01
C VAL A 130 -1.11 7.71 15.85
N SER A 131 -2.12 8.19 16.58
CA SER A 131 -2.48 9.61 16.55
C SER A 131 -1.35 10.48 17.11
N LEU A 132 -0.75 10.10 18.24
CA LEU A 132 0.41 10.79 18.81
C LEU A 132 1.60 10.79 17.85
N LEU A 133 1.86 9.67 17.16
CA LEU A 133 2.90 9.60 16.15
C LEU A 133 2.63 10.55 14.97
N ARG A 134 1.38 10.71 14.52
CA ARG A 134 1.04 11.70 13.49
C ARG A 134 1.31 13.12 13.96
N GLU A 135 0.91 13.45 15.19
CA GLU A 135 1.18 14.78 15.76
C GLU A 135 2.69 15.06 15.84
N ALA A 136 3.47 14.08 16.30
CA ALA A 136 4.92 14.19 16.35
C ALA A 136 5.54 14.34 14.95
N LEU A 137 5.04 13.61 13.95
CA LEU A 137 5.48 13.76 12.55
C LEU A 137 5.15 15.14 12.00
N HIS A 138 3.95 15.66 12.26
CA HIS A 138 3.55 17.00 11.83
C HIS A 138 4.45 18.08 12.45
N VAL A 139 4.75 17.96 13.75
CA VAL A 139 5.69 18.86 14.43
C VAL A 139 7.09 18.75 13.82
N ARG A 140 7.57 17.54 13.53
CA ARG A 140 8.87 17.31 12.87
C ARG A 140 8.93 17.95 11.48
N GLU A 141 7.88 17.83 10.68
CA GLU A 141 7.79 18.45 9.36
C GLU A 141 7.82 19.98 9.45
N ARG A 142 7.11 20.57 10.41
CA ARG A 142 7.15 22.00 10.68
C ARG A 142 8.53 22.47 11.13
N PHE A 143 9.20 21.71 12.00
CA PHE A 143 10.57 22.02 12.39
C PHE A 143 11.56 21.89 11.23
N ALA A 144 11.41 20.87 10.38
CA ALA A 144 12.25 20.71 9.20
C ALA A 144 12.04 21.87 8.21
N ALA A 145 10.80 22.35 8.03
CA ALA A 145 10.50 23.53 7.23
C ALA A 145 11.14 24.79 7.83
N ALA A 146 10.97 25.03 9.13
CA ALA A 146 11.57 26.18 9.82
C ALA A 146 13.12 26.14 9.79
N LEU A 147 13.72 24.96 9.89
CA LEU A 147 15.17 24.81 9.82
C LEU A 147 15.70 25.12 8.41
N ARG A 148 14.99 24.69 7.36
CA ARG A 148 15.34 25.04 5.98
C ARG A 148 15.23 26.55 5.72
N THR A 149 14.18 27.20 6.23
CA THR A 149 14.04 28.66 6.07
C THR A 149 15.13 29.41 6.82
N LEU A 150 15.48 28.98 8.04
CA LEU A 150 16.60 29.55 8.81
C LEU A 150 17.95 29.35 8.11
N GLN A 151 18.24 28.17 7.57
CA GLN A 151 19.48 27.91 6.82
C GLN A 151 19.58 28.80 5.58
N GLN A 152 18.48 28.97 4.85
CA GLN A 152 18.46 29.83 3.67
C GLN A 152 18.61 31.31 4.06
N ALA A 153 18.02 31.74 5.18
CA ALA A 153 18.21 33.07 5.73
C ALA A 153 19.67 33.32 6.16
N GLU A 154 20.29 32.36 6.84
CA GLU A 154 21.71 32.44 7.24
C GLU A 154 22.62 32.52 6.00
N ARG A 155 22.32 31.73 4.96
CA ARG A 155 23.03 31.78 3.68
C ARG A 155 22.94 33.17 3.04
N VAL A 156 21.76 33.76 2.98
CA VAL A 156 21.56 35.12 2.44
C VAL A 156 22.32 36.16 3.28
N ALA A 157 22.20 36.11 4.60
CA ALA A 157 22.92 37.03 5.50
C ALA A 157 24.45 36.87 5.40
N GLY A 158 24.94 35.65 5.18
CA GLY A 158 26.34 35.36 4.87
C GLY A 158 26.77 35.99 3.55
N LEU A 159 26.00 35.77 2.48
CA LEU A 159 26.26 36.36 1.17
C LEU A 159 26.28 37.89 1.22
N MET A 160 25.32 38.52 1.89
CA MET A 160 25.30 39.98 2.09
C MET A 160 26.58 40.49 2.76
N ARG A 161 27.02 39.86 3.85
CA ARG A 161 28.29 40.23 4.52
C ARG A 161 29.51 40.03 3.61
N THR A 162 29.54 38.95 2.83
CA THR A 162 30.65 38.71 1.91
C THR A 162 30.71 39.76 0.79
N VAL A 163 29.55 40.15 0.24
CA VAL A 163 29.42 41.22 -0.75
C VAL A 163 29.87 42.55 -0.16
N GLU A 164 29.37 42.94 1.02
CA GLU A 164 29.80 44.17 1.69
C GLU A 164 31.31 44.19 1.96
N SER A 165 31.90 43.04 2.31
CA SER A 165 33.35 42.91 2.48
C SER A 165 34.16 43.02 1.18
N SER A 166 33.64 42.50 0.05
CA SER A 166 34.30 42.64 -1.26
C SER A 166 34.22 44.09 -1.76
N PHE A 167 33.12 44.78 -1.45
CA PHE A 167 32.98 46.21 -1.70
C PHE A 167 33.99 47.05 -0.91
N ALA A 168 34.24 46.71 0.36
CA ALA A 168 35.23 47.38 1.18
C ALA A 168 36.67 47.13 0.70
N ARG A 169 36.95 45.93 0.16
CA ARG A 169 38.25 45.58 -0.45
C ARG A 169 38.48 46.22 -1.82
N GLY A 170 37.45 46.79 -2.44
CA GLY A 170 37.56 47.46 -3.74
C GLY A 170 37.70 46.50 -4.93
N ASP A 171 37.25 45.25 -4.80
CA ASP A 171 37.22 44.30 -5.94
C ASP A 171 35.82 44.31 -6.58
N PRO A 172 35.64 44.99 -7.73
CA PRO A 172 34.33 45.13 -8.36
C PRO A 172 33.89 43.84 -9.06
N SER A 173 34.83 42.97 -9.47
CA SER A 173 34.54 41.70 -10.12
C SER A 173 33.99 40.66 -9.14
N ALA A 174 34.61 40.55 -7.95
CA ALA A 174 34.12 39.70 -6.88
C ALA A 174 32.75 40.20 -6.36
N SER A 175 32.59 41.53 -6.23
CA SER A 175 31.33 42.14 -5.80
C SER A 175 30.19 41.89 -6.79
N ALA A 176 30.45 41.98 -8.10
CA ALA A 176 29.48 41.63 -9.14
C ALA A 176 29.01 40.18 -9.05
N SER A 177 29.95 39.25 -8.88
CA SER A 177 29.62 37.82 -8.76
C SER A 177 28.83 37.50 -7.48
N GLY A 178 29.16 38.17 -6.37
CA GLY A 178 28.46 38.01 -5.10
C GLY A 178 27.04 38.58 -5.14
N VAL A 179 26.83 39.72 -5.79
CA VAL A 179 25.48 40.28 -6.01
C VAL A 179 24.63 39.34 -6.87
N ALA A 180 25.17 38.76 -7.93
CA ALA A 180 24.44 37.78 -8.74
C ALA A 180 24.07 36.50 -7.96
N GLN A 181 24.96 36.03 -7.08
CA GLN A 181 24.66 34.90 -6.18
C GLN A 181 23.62 35.25 -5.13
N LEU A 182 23.64 36.50 -4.63
CA LEU A 182 22.66 37.01 -3.69
C LEU A 182 21.27 37.13 -4.36
N ASP A 183 21.20 37.65 -5.58
CA ASP A 183 19.96 37.69 -6.38
C ASP A 183 19.36 36.29 -6.54
N SER A 184 20.16 35.30 -6.97
CA SER A 184 19.68 33.92 -7.10
C SER A 184 19.26 33.28 -5.76
N ALA A 185 19.96 33.60 -4.66
CA ALA A 185 19.61 33.09 -3.34
C ALA A 185 18.32 33.73 -2.78
N LEU A 186 18.05 34.98 -3.13
CA LEU A 186 16.81 35.68 -2.81
C LEU A 186 15.64 35.18 -3.65
N GLU A 187 15.84 34.89 -4.95
CA GLU A 187 14.79 34.25 -5.77
C GLU A 187 14.40 32.86 -5.25
N ALA A 188 15.34 32.13 -4.65
CA ALA A 188 15.06 30.85 -4.01
C ALA A 188 14.23 30.97 -2.72
N LEU A 189 14.23 32.16 -2.07
CA LEU A 189 13.30 32.49 -1.00
C LEU A 189 12.02 33.03 -1.64
N GLY A 190 10.96 32.23 -1.63
CA GLY A 190 9.68 32.65 -2.22
C GLY A 190 9.21 34.02 -1.70
N PRO A 191 8.34 34.72 -2.44
CA PRO A 191 7.99 36.13 -2.19
C PRO A 191 7.46 36.39 -0.78
N GLU A 192 6.68 35.46 -0.20
CA GLU A 192 6.16 35.57 1.16
C GLU A 192 7.25 35.49 2.24
N GLN A 193 8.25 34.64 2.05
CA GLN A 193 9.36 34.46 2.98
C GLN A 193 10.34 35.62 2.92
N LEU A 194 10.58 36.13 1.70
CA LEU A 194 11.44 37.28 1.46
C LEU A 194 10.90 38.53 2.17
N GLN A 195 9.61 38.81 2.05
CA GLN A 195 8.99 39.97 2.70
C GLN A 195 8.99 39.87 4.25
N THR A 196 8.85 38.66 4.79
CA THR A 196 8.78 38.43 6.24
C THR A 196 10.17 38.51 6.89
N LEU A 197 11.19 37.92 6.26
CA LEU A 197 12.52 37.80 6.84
C LEU A 197 13.44 38.95 6.46
N PHE A 198 13.27 39.52 5.25
CA PHE A 198 14.15 40.54 4.71
C PHE A 198 13.37 41.62 3.92
N PRO A 199 12.54 42.43 4.59
CA PRO A 199 11.71 43.44 3.93
C PRO A 199 12.53 44.46 3.12
N GLU A 200 13.74 44.78 3.57
CA GLU A 200 14.64 45.75 2.92
C GLU A 200 15.66 45.11 1.96
N ALA A 201 15.67 43.78 1.79
CA ALA A 201 16.70 43.13 0.98
C ALA A 201 16.64 43.55 -0.49
N ALA A 202 15.45 43.69 -1.06
CA ALA A 202 15.30 44.08 -2.47
C ALA A 202 15.90 45.47 -2.74
N GLU A 203 15.63 46.45 -1.86
CA GLU A 203 16.19 47.80 -1.98
C GLU A 203 17.70 47.81 -1.78
N ARG A 204 18.19 47.05 -0.78
CA ARG A 204 19.61 46.97 -0.47
C ARG A 204 20.41 46.30 -1.58
N VAL A 205 19.86 45.25 -2.19
CA VAL A 205 20.48 44.57 -3.34
C VAL A 205 20.46 45.46 -4.58
N ALA A 206 19.37 46.19 -4.83
CA ALA A 206 19.32 47.18 -5.91
C ALA A 206 20.36 48.28 -5.72
N ALA A 207 20.52 48.80 -4.50
CA ALA A 207 21.54 49.79 -4.17
C ALA A 207 22.97 49.26 -4.36
N LEU A 208 23.25 48.02 -3.90
CA LEU A 208 24.54 47.37 -4.13
C LEU A 208 24.79 47.16 -5.63
N ARG A 209 23.78 46.73 -6.39
CA ARG A 209 23.89 46.53 -7.84
C ARG A 209 24.27 47.81 -8.57
N GLU A 210 23.61 48.92 -8.29
CA GLU A 210 23.96 50.23 -8.87
C GLU A 210 25.36 50.69 -8.45
N GLN A 211 25.77 50.47 -7.19
CA GLN A 211 27.13 50.79 -6.74
C GLN A 211 28.21 49.95 -7.44
N VAL A 212 27.96 48.65 -7.72
CA VAL A 212 28.89 47.85 -8.55
C VAL A 212 28.97 48.43 -9.96
N LEU A 213 27.82 48.74 -10.57
CA LEU A 213 27.75 49.23 -11.94
C LEU A 213 28.49 50.56 -12.11
N ASP A 214 28.34 51.48 -11.17
CA ASP A 214 29.06 52.76 -11.19
C ASP A 214 30.59 52.58 -11.08
N ARG A 215 31.05 51.57 -10.32
CA ARG A 215 32.49 51.25 -10.21
C ARG A 215 33.04 50.53 -11.45
N LEU A 216 32.25 49.68 -12.11
CA LEU A 216 32.65 48.95 -13.32
C LEU A 216 32.57 49.79 -14.60
N ARG A 217 31.72 50.84 -14.63
CA ARG A 217 31.57 51.73 -15.79
C ARG A 217 32.88 52.39 -16.27
N PRO A 218 33.74 52.96 -15.41
CA PRO A 218 35.02 53.51 -15.86
C PRO A 218 35.98 52.43 -16.39
N GLU A 219 36.02 51.25 -15.76
CA GLU A 219 36.85 50.13 -16.23
C GLU A 219 36.42 49.65 -17.63
N LEU A 220 35.11 49.61 -17.88
CA LEU A 220 34.54 49.30 -19.19
C LEU A 220 34.99 50.31 -20.26
N LEU A 221 34.94 51.62 -19.96
CA LEU A 221 35.33 52.66 -20.91
C LEU A 221 36.81 52.55 -21.30
N GLU A 222 37.69 52.27 -20.33
CA GLU A 222 39.12 52.08 -20.59
C GLU A 222 39.40 50.83 -21.42
N VAL A 223 38.73 49.71 -21.13
CA VAL A 223 38.88 48.47 -21.92
C VAL A 223 38.37 48.65 -23.36
N VAL A 224 37.27 49.36 -23.55
CA VAL A 224 36.73 49.67 -24.90
C VAL A 224 37.70 50.57 -25.66
N ARG A 225 38.33 51.56 -25.02
CA ARG A 225 39.36 52.41 -25.63
C ARG A 225 40.63 51.62 -25.97
N GLY A 226 41.04 50.69 -25.11
CA GLY A 226 42.20 49.81 -25.32
C GLY A 226 41.99 48.65 -26.29
N HIS A 227 40.76 48.44 -26.76
CA HIS A 227 40.37 47.39 -27.73
C HIS A 227 40.74 45.96 -27.28
N ASP A 228 40.79 45.69 -25.98
CA ASP A 228 41.03 44.33 -25.46
C ASP A 228 39.74 43.50 -25.48
N SER A 229 39.64 42.60 -26.46
CA SER A 229 38.51 41.69 -26.62
C SER A 229 38.30 40.72 -25.45
N ALA A 230 39.38 40.30 -24.76
CA ALA A 230 39.28 39.30 -23.69
C ALA A 230 38.76 39.93 -22.39
N ALA A 231 39.23 41.13 -22.05
CA ALA A 231 38.68 41.91 -20.94
C ALA A 231 37.23 42.33 -21.19
N LEU A 232 36.88 42.73 -22.43
CA LEU A 232 35.51 43.10 -22.79
C LEU A 232 34.52 41.95 -22.63
N LEU A 233 34.90 40.72 -23.02
CA LEU A 233 34.05 39.53 -22.85
C LEU A 233 33.82 39.18 -21.36
N ARG A 234 34.85 39.33 -20.53
CA ARG A 234 34.73 39.14 -19.07
C ARG A 234 33.78 40.17 -18.46
N LEU A 235 33.97 41.46 -18.76
CA LEU A 235 33.07 42.52 -18.32
C LEU A 235 31.63 42.28 -18.82
N ARG A 236 31.45 41.90 -20.08
CA ARG A 236 30.12 41.55 -20.62
C ARG A 236 29.45 40.42 -19.83
N SER A 237 30.20 39.40 -19.42
CA SER A 237 29.66 38.31 -18.60
C SER A 237 29.23 38.77 -17.20
N LEU A 238 29.99 39.70 -16.59
CA LEU A 238 29.67 40.28 -15.28
C LEU A 238 28.45 41.20 -15.36
N PHE A 239 28.39 42.11 -16.35
CA PHE A 239 27.22 42.96 -16.60
C PHE A 239 25.98 42.14 -17.00
N GLY A 240 26.16 41.01 -17.67
CA GLY A 240 25.11 40.04 -17.96
C GLY A 240 24.57 39.36 -16.71
N GLY A 241 25.44 38.92 -15.79
CA GLY A 241 25.04 38.38 -14.48
C GLY A 241 24.32 39.42 -13.60
N LEU A 242 24.64 40.70 -13.77
CA LEU A 242 23.95 41.83 -13.16
C LEU A 242 22.75 42.34 -14.01
N GLY A 243 22.27 41.58 -14.99
CA GLY A 243 21.08 41.89 -15.81
C GLY A 243 21.09 43.25 -16.52
N ARG A 244 22.27 43.83 -16.81
CA ARG A 244 22.46 45.14 -17.45
C ARG A 244 23.44 45.05 -18.62
N ALA A 245 23.28 44.02 -19.47
CA ALA A 245 24.12 43.82 -20.66
C ALA A 245 24.01 44.96 -21.69
N GLU A 246 22.86 45.65 -21.72
CA GLU A 246 22.58 46.76 -22.64
C GLU A 246 23.56 47.94 -22.47
N VAL A 247 23.99 48.22 -21.23
CA VAL A 247 24.93 49.32 -20.92
C VAL A 247 26.28 49.10 -21.61
N VAL A 248 26.73 47.84 -21.71
CA VAL A 248 27.97 47.49 -22.40
C VAL A 248 27.84 47.75 -23.90
N ARG A 249 26.70 47.40 -24.48
CA ARG A 249 26.42 47.63 -25.91
C ARG A 249 26.36 49.12 -26.22
N GLU A 250 25.68 49.90 -25.40
CA GLU A 250 25.57 51.35 -25.56
C GLU A 250 26.94 52.05 -25.45
N CYS A 251 27.74 51.70 -24.43
CA CYS A 251 29.11 52.22 -24.31
C CYS A 251 29.99 51.85 -25.51
N TYR A 252 29.90 50.61 -25.98
CA TYR A 252 30.65 50.16 -27.16
C TYR A 252 30.26 50.95 -28.40
N MET A 253 28.97 51.14 -28.66
CA MET A 253 28.49 51.92 -29.81
C MET A 253 28.95 53.38 -29.73
N GLN A 254 28.82 54.02 -28.55
CA GLN A 254 29.24 55.42 -28.36
C GLN A 254 30.74 55.61 -28.56
N CYS A 255 31.57 54.67 -28.07
CA CYS A 255 33.02 54.76 -28.23
C CYS A 255 33.49 54.45 -29.66
N GLN A 256 32.78 53.60 -30.41
CA GLN A 256 33.12 53.28 -31.81
C GLN A 256 32.70 54.35 -32.82
N GLN A 257 31.68 55.16 -32.51
CA GLN A 257 31.23 56.24 -33.39
C GLN A 257 32.32 57.27 -33.70
N GLY A 258 33.16 57.62 -32.72
CA GLY A 258 34.26 58.58 -32.89
C GLY A 258 35.33 58.12 -33.89
N PRO A 259 35.98 56.95 -33.68
CA PRO A 259 36.97 56.39 -34.59
C PRO A 259 36.42 56.14 -36.00
N ILE A 260 35.18 55.67 -36.13
CA ILE A 260 34.53 55.45 -37.43
C ILE A 260 34.34 56.79 -38.15
N PHE A 261 33.88 57.83 -37.46
CA PHE A 261 33.72 59.16 -38.06
C PHE A 261 35.06 59.79 -38.44
N GLN A 262 36.11 59.58 -37.63
CA GLN A 262 37.45 60.07 -37.94
C GLN A 262 38.08 59.36 -39.14
N THR A 263 37.99 58.03 -39.20
CA THR A 263 38.47 57.24 -40.35
C THR A 263 37.70 57.56 -41.61
N TRP A 264 36.38 57.72 -41.53
CA TRP A 264 35.54 58.19 -42.64
C TRP A 264 35.96 59.58 -43.15
N ASN A 265 36.17 60.55 -42.24
CA ASN A 265 36.60 61.90 -42.61
C ASN A 265 38.05 61.97 -43.08
N ALA A 266 38.90 61.03 -42.67
CA ALA A 266 40.26 60.89 -43.17
C ALA A 266 40.26 60.31 -44.58
N ALA A 267 39.45 59.27 -44.84
CA ALA A 267 39.26 58.71 -46.17
C ALA A 267 38.66 59.72 -47.15
N ARG A 268 37.71 60.56 -46.69
CA ARG A 268 37.12 61.64 -47.51
C ARG A 268 38.06 62.82 -47.76
N ARG A 269 39.14 62.94 -46.96
CA ARG A 269 40.18 63.98 -47.11
C ARG A 269 41.44 63.44 -47.77
N ALA A 270 41.53 62.13 -48.00
CA ALA A 270 42.56 61.57 -48.86
C ALA A 270 42.30 62.11 -50.28
N PRO A 271 43.28 62.75 -50.93
CA PRO A 271 43.13 63.18 -52.31
C PRO A 271 42.86 61.95 -53.18
N ASP A 272 41.96 62.09 -54.15
CA ASP A 272 41.68 61.07 -55.16
C ASP A 272 43.01 60.55 -55.73
N VAL A 273 43.40 59.33 -55.39
CA VAL A 273 44.40 58.56 -56.15
C VAL A 273 43.71 58.01 -57.41
N GLY A 274 42.98 58.89 -58.10
CA GLY A 274 42.21 58.69 -59.32
C GLY A 274 42.60 59.66 -60.42
N GLU A 275 43.75 60.32 -60.31
CA GLU A 275 44.44 61.00 -61.42
C GLU A 275 45.92 60.58 -61.46
N ALA A 276 46.16 59.29 -61.72
CA ALA A 276 47.41 58.80 -62.30
C ALA A 276 47.21 57.36 -62.81
N LEU A 277 46.48 57.23 -63.91
CA LEU A 277 46.75 56.37 -65.07
C LEU A 277 45.70 56.62 -66.15
#